data_AF-A0A150KJH8-F1
#
_entry.id   AF-A0A150KJH8-F1
#
_cell.length_a   1.000
_cell.length_b   1.000
_cell.length_c   1.000
_cell.angle_alpha   90.00
_cell.angle_beta   90.00
_cell.angle_gamma   90.00
#
_symmetry.space_group_name_H-M   'P 1'
#
loop_
_entity.id
_entity.type
_entity.pdbx_description
1 polymer ?
#
loop_
_entity_poly.entity_id
_entity_poly.type
_entity_poly.pdbx_seq_one_letter_code
_entity_poly.pdbx_strand_id
1 'polypeptide(L)'
;MEWKTGGIISQSPGNLSGFGANHHLRQSLVCLNMPILQQPEAYISNVAALFDESGKIVNEGTVQFLQSFTDAFVDLIKKYKG
;
A
#
# COMPACT_ATOMS: atom_id res chain seq x y z
N MET A 1 5.86 23.11 -9.66
CA MET A 1 4.82 22.20 -9.14
C MET A 1 5.51 20.90 -8.82
N GLU A 2 5.63 20.56 -7.54
CA GLU A 2 6.30 19.34 -7.08
C GLU A 2 5.26 18.20 -7.09
N TRP A 3 5.41 17.24 -8.01
CA TRP A 3 4.54 16.08 -8.07
C TRP A 3 4.92 15.11 -6.94
N LYS A 4 4.00 14.88 -6.01
CA LYS A 4 4.24 13.93 -4.91
C LYS A 4 4.08 12.51 -5.42
N THR A 5 5.03 11.64 -5.09
CA THR A 5 4.87 10.20 -5.27
C THR A 5 3.84 9.64 -4.28
N GLY A 6 3.20 8.53 -4.64
CA GLY A 6 2.19 7.88 -3.80
C GLY A 6 2.31 6.36 -3.78
N GLY A 7 1.81 5.76 -2.70
CA GLY A 7 1.62 4.31 -2.56
C GLY A 7 0.20 4.06 -2.04
N ILE A 8 -0.42 2.97 -2.47
CA ILE A 8 -1.79 2.62 -2.07
C ILE A 8 -1.77 1.24 -1.40
N ILE A 9 -2.26 1.20 -0.17
CA ILE A 9 -2.54 -0.03 0.58
C ILE A 9 -4.05 -0.08 0.80
N SER A 10 -4.68 -1.23 0.57
CA SER A 10 -6.09 -1.43 0.85
C SER A 10 -6.33 -2.65 1.73
N GLN A 11 -7.43 -2.61 2.48
CA GLN A 11 -7.73 -3.58 3.51
C GLN A 11 -9.23 -3.76 3.65
N SER A 12 -9.67 -5.01 3.85
CA SER A 12 -11.03 -5.31 4.30
C SER A 12 -11.07 -6.63 5.08
N PRO A 13 -12.10 -6.89 5.89
CA PRO A 13 -12.30 -8.22 6.47
C PRO A 13 -12.48 -9.33 5.43
N GLY A 14 -13.03 -9.01 4.25
CA GLY A 14 -13.19 -9.96 3.15
C GLY A 14 -11.89 -10.23 2.37
N ASN A 15 -11.85 -11.37 1.68
CA ASN A 15 -10.66 -11.87 0.97
C ASN A 15 -10.15 -10.97 -0.16
N LEU A 16 -10.98 -10.09 -0.70
CA LEU A 16 -10.60 -9.16 -1.77
C LEU A 16 -9.91 -7.88 -1.26
N SER A 17 -9.84 -7.68 0.06
CA SER A 17 -9.01 -6.64 0.69
C SER A 17 -9.16 -5.23 0.10
N GLY A 18 -10.37 -4.86 -0.32
CA GLY A 18 -10.62 -3.55 -0.94
C GLY A 18 -10.03 -3.35 -2.34
N PHE A 19 -9.76 -4.41 -3.11
CA PHE A 19 -9.24 -4.36 -4.49
C PHE A 19 -9.92 -3.29 -5.37
N GLY A 20 -11.26 -3.26 -5.39
CA GLY A 20 -12.01 -2.30 -6.20
C GLY A 20 -11.76 -0.84 -5.80
N ALA A 21 -11.65 -0.56 -4.50
CA ALA A 21 -11.33 0.77 -4.01
C ALA A 21 -9.88 1.17 -4.32
N ASN A 22 -8.94 0.22 -4.24
CA ASN A 22 -7.53 0.45 -4.61
C ASN A 22 -7.40 0.89 -6.08
N HIS A 23 -8.01 0.14 -7.00
CA HIS A 23 -7.97 0.45 -8.42
C HIS A 23 -8.72 1.73 -8.77
N HIS A 24 -9.87 1.98 -8.14
CA HIS A 24 -10.59 3.25 -8.34
C HIS A 24 -9.72 4.44 -7.93
N LEU A 25 -9.11 4.40 -6.74
CA LEU A 25 -8.23 5.48 -6.27
C LEU A 25 -7.03 5.67 -7.21
N ARG A 26 -6.39 4.56 -7.64
CA ARG A 26 -5.29 4.61 -8.60
C ARG A 26 -5.68 5.31 -9.90
N GLN A 27 -6.86 5.02 -10.44
CA GLN A 27 -7.38 5.67 -11.63
C GLN A 27 -7.58 7.17 -11.42
N SER A 28 -8.15 7.58 -10.28
CA SER A 28 -8.33 9.00 -9.95
C SER A 28 -7.01 9.77 -9.85
N LEU A 29 -5.94 9.14 -9.33
CA LEU A 29 -4.63 9.78 -9.18
C LEU A 29 -3.92 10.05 -10.52
N VAL A 30 -4.33 9.40 -11.61
CA VAL A 30 -3.83 9.69 -12.96
C VAL A 30 -4.12 11.15 -13.34
N CYS A 31 -5.30 11.68 -12.99
CA CYS A 31 -5.66 13.07 -13.27
C CYS A 31 -4.75 14.09 -12.56
N LEU A 32 -4.09 13.66 -11.48
CA LEU A 32 -3.14 14.48 -10.71
C LEU A 32 -1.69 14.29 -11.17
N ASN A 33 -1.43 13.56 -12.26
CA ASN A 33 -0.09 13.23 -12.75
C ASN A 33 0.85 12.69 -11.65
N MET A 34 0.30 11.98 -10.66
CA MET A 34 1.08 11.46 -9.54
C MET A 34 1.78 10.15 -9.90
N PRO A 35 3.09 10.01 -9.67
CA PRO A 35 3.76 8.72 -9.78
C PRO A 35 3.35 7.80 -8.63
N ILE A 36 2.59 6.75 -8.93
CA ILE A 36 2.11 5.79 -7.94
C ILE A 36 2.91 4.49 -8.01
N LEU A 37 3.24 3.91 -6.85
CA LEU A 37 3.86 2.58 -6.77
C LEU A 37 2.93 1.53 -7.38
N GLN A 38 3.43 0.82 -8.40
CA GLN A 38 2.65 -0.20 -9.10
C GLN A 38 2.84 -1.59 -8.49
N GLN A 39 4.04 -1.91 -7.97
CA GLN A 39 4.34 -3.19 -7.35
C GLN A 39 5.29 -2.98 -6.15
N PRO A 40 5.18 -3.80 -5.09
CA PRO A 40 4.13 -4.81 -4.88
C PRO A 40 2.74 -4.18 -4.64
N GLU A 41 1.67 -4.84 -5.08
CA GLU A 41 0.30 -4.45 -4.72
C GLU A 41 -0.05 -4.90 -3.29
N ALA A 42 -0.49 -3.97 -2.44
CA ALA A 42 -0.74 -4.22 -1.02
C ALA A 42 -2.22 -4.39 -0.69
N TYR A 43 -2.65 -5.66 -0.68
CA TYR A 43 -3.99 -6.12 -0.34
C TYR A 43 -3.98 -6.88 0.98
N ILE A 44 -4.43 -6.25 2.06
CA ILE A 44 -4.40 -6.84 3.40
C ILE A 44 -5.77 -7.42 3.76
N SER A 45 -5.89 -8.73 3.77
CA SER A 45 -7.12 -9.44 4.18
C SER A 45 -7.13 -9.71 5.69
N ASN A 46 -8.29 -10.11 6.25
CA ASN A 46 -8.40 -10.63 7.61
C ASN A 46 -7.80 -9.73 8.73
N VAL A 47 -7.86 -8.40 8.58
CA VAL A 47 -7.22 -7.48 9.54
C VAL A 47 -7.68 -7.62 10.98
N ALA A 48 -8.91 -8.08 11.21
CA ALA A 48 -9.39 -8.35 12.55
C ALA A 48 -8.53 -9.39 13.31
N ALA A 49 -7.85 -10.29 12.59
CA ALA A 49 -6.94 -11.29 13.16
C ALA A 49 -5.46 -10.92 13.00
N LEU A 50 -5.14 -9.78 12.37
CA LEU A 50 -3.75 -9.38 12.13
C LEU A 50 -3.11 -8.67 13.33
N PHE A 51 -3.91 -8.11 14.23
CA PHE A 51 -3.43 -7.35 15.38
C PHE A 51 -3.72 -8.09 16.69
N ASP A 52 -2.78 -8.03 17.64
CA ASP A 52 -3.03 -8.44 19.03
C ASP A 52 -3.74 -7.34 19.83
N GLU A 53 -4.02 -7.63 21.11
CA GLU A 53 -4.64 -6.68 22.04
C GLU A 53 -3.82 -5.40 22.27
N SER A 54 -2.51 -5.44 21.98
CA SER A 54 -1.60 -4.29 22.05
C SER A 54 -1.55 -3.48 20.74
N GLY A 55 -2.26 -3.92 19.70
CA GLY A 55 -2.25 -3.31 18.38
C GLY A 55 -1.02 -3.67 17.55
N LYS A 56 -0.26 -4.71 17.93
CA LYS A 56 0.91 -5.18 17.18
C LYS A 56 0.51 -6.24 16.16
N ILE A 57 1.14 -6.22 14.99
CA ILE A 57 0.94 -7.25 13.98
C ILE A 57 1.49 -8.59 14.50
N VAL A 58 0.63 -9.61 14.56
CA VAL A 58 1.00 -10.95 15.07
C VAL A 58 1.67 -11.83 14.03
N ASN A 59 1.47 -11.53 12.75
CA ASN A 59 1.98 -12.31 11.63
C ASN A 59 3.30 -11.72 11.10
N GLU A 60 4.41 -12.43 11.30
CA GLU A 60 5.73 -11.99 10.81
C GLU A 60 5.78 -11.86 9.27
N GLY A 61 5.06 -12.71 8.54
CA GLY A 61 4.95 -12.63 7.08
C GLY A 61 4.28 -11.34 6.61
N THR A 62 3.26 -10.86 7.33
CA THR A 62 2.65 -9.55 7.07
C THR A 62 3.63 -8.41 7.33
N VAL A 63 4.43 -8.49 8.39
CA VAL A 63 5.48 -7.50 8.66
C VAL A 63 6.51 -7.47 7.54
N GLN A 64 6.99 -8.63 7.09
CA GLN A 64 7.94 -8.74 5.98
C GLN A 64 7.36 -8.22 4.66
N PHE A 65 6.08 -8.49 4.39
CA PHE A 65 5.38 -7.95 3.23
C PHE A 65 5.25 -6.42 3.26
N LEU A 66 4.86 -5.86 4.40
CA LEU A 66 4.79 -4.40 4.56
C LEU A 66 6.17 -3.75 4.47
N GLN A 67 7.22 -4.43 4.95
CA GLN A 67 8.59 -3.98 4.79
C GLN A 67 8.98 -3.91 3.31
N SER A 68 8.71 -4.96 2.52
CA SER A 68 9.04 -4.96 1.09
C SER A 68 8.27 -3.90 0.29
N PHE A 69 7.00 -3.66 0.64
CA PHE A 69 6.23 -2.54 0.09
C PHE A 69 6.86 -1.18 0.43
N THR A 70 7.28 -1.00 1.69
CA THR A 70 7.92 0.24 2.15
C THR A 70 9.24 0.48 1.44
N ASP A 71 10.06 -0.55 1.28
CA ASP A 71 11.34 -0.47 0.58
C ASP A 71 11.13 -0.05 -0.88
N ALA A 72 10.18 -0.68 -1.58
CA ALA A 72 9.82 -0.34 -2.95
C ALA A 72 9.27 1.09 -3.08
N PHE A 73 8.48 1.56 -2.09
CA PHE A 73 7.98 2.93 -2.08
C PHE A 73 9.09 3.96 -1.84
N VAL A 74 10.02 3.67 -0.93
CA VAL A 74 11.19 4.50 -0.67
C VAL A 74 12.05 4.62 -1.94
N ASP A 75 12.23 3.52 -2.68
CA ASP A 75 12.97 3.55 -3.94
C ASP A 75 12.25 4.35 -5.03
N LEU A 76 10.92 4.30 -5.09
CA LEU A 76 10.13 5.18 -5.94
C LEU A 76 10.32 6.66 -5.57
N ILE A 77 10.29 7.00 -4.29
CA ILE A 77 10.53 8.37 -3.82
C ILE A 77 11.92 8.84 -4.28
N LYS A 78 12.97 8.02 -4.09
CA LYS A 78 14.33 8.35 -4.53
C LYS A 78 14.39 8.60 -6.04
N LYS A 79 13.73 7.76 -6.83
CA LYS A 79 13.67 7.89 -8.30
C LYS A 79 13.10 9.23 -8.78
N TYR A 80 12.12 9.78 -8.07
CA TYR A 80 11.44 11.03 -8.43
C TYR A 80 11.93 12.28 -7.68
N LYS A 81 12.88 12.11 -6.72
CA LYS A 81 13.58 13.21 -6.05
C LYS A 81 14.89 13.62 -6.76
N GLY A 82 15.22 12.99 -7.89
CA GLY A 82 16.37 13.33 -8.73
C GLY A 82 16.13 14.56 -9.59
#